data_AF-J9EGV0-F1
#
_entry.id   AF-J9EGV0-F1
#
_cell.length_a   1.000
_cell.length_b   1.000
_cell.length_c   1.000
_cell.angle_alpha   90.00
_cell.angle_beta   90.00
_cell.angle_gamma   90.00
#
_symmetry.space_group_name_H-M   'P 1'
#
loop_
_entity.id
_entity.type
_entity.pdbx_description
1 polymer ?
#
loop_
_entity_poly.entity_id
_entity_poly.type
_entity_poly.pdbx_seq_one_letter_code
_entity_poly.pdbx_strand_id
1 'polypeptide(L)'
;MRNLGRPNINESLSVDARQELDLRIGCAFTRFQTRYFQGKYGDLDSTTISFGPCQTPTLGFCVTRHDLITQFKPEPYWILQAIFETSSGDTLKPTHVRGRIFDKDVCQLFLDRIKKQNQGVVVDVVSSELRKERPQALNTVELLKVASSGLGLSPTQTMSTAEYLYTRGFISYPRTETTAYPSNFDFSEALRHQQNDSRWKDIVKKLLSEGITKPRNGEDKGDHPPISPLRGNDGSLTGDALKIYDYVTQHFIATLMQPCIYLVRSIK
;
A
#
# COMPACT_ATOMS: atom_id res chain seq x y z
N MET A 1 -34.80 6.96 -2.78
CA MET A 1 -36.05 7.16 -3.55
C MET A 1 -36.28 8.59 -4.05
N ARG A 2 -35.73 9.65 -3.42
CA ARG A 2 -36.03 11.05 -3.84
C ARG A 2 -35.36 11.49 -5.16
N ASN A 3 -34.25 10.84 -5.55
CA ASN A 3 -33.48 11.15 -6.77
C ASN A 3 -33.30 9.88 -7.62
N LEU A 4 -34.39 9.34 -8.17
CA LEU A 4 -34.28 8.19 -9.06
C LEU A 4 -33.64 8.61 -10.39
N GLY A 5 -32.58 7.93 -10.78
CA GLY A 5 -31.95 8.06 -12.10
C GLY A 5 -32.50 7.06 -13.11
N ARG A 6 -31.94 7.06 -14.31
CA ARG A 6 -32.14 6.01 -15.33
C ARG A 6 -30.91 5.10 -15.36
N PRO A 7 -31.07 3.80 -15.66
CA PRO A 7 -29.93 2.93 -15.94
C PRO A 7 -29.05 3.50 -17.06
N ASN A 8 -27.73 3.43 -16.90
CA ASN A 8 -26.77 3.88 -17.91
C ASN A 8 -26.48 2.74 -18.91
N ILE A 9 -27.08 2.83 -20.11
CA ILE A 9 -26.92 1.80 -21.15
C ILE A 9 -25.47 1.72 -21.66
N ASN A 10 -24.74 2.83 -21.70
CA ASN A 10 -23.37 2.84 -22.21
C ASN A 10 -22.40 2.10 -21.29
N GLU A 11 -22.61 2.17 -19.97
CA GLU A 11 -21.87 1.37 -19.00
C GLU A 11 -22.20 -0.12 -19.12
N SER A 12 -23.46 -0.47 -19.35
CA SER A 12 -23.84 -1.87 -19.62
C SER A 12 -23.15 -2.41 -20.88
N LEU A 13 -23.21 -1.66 -21.98
CA LEU A 13 -22.61 -2.07 -23.25
C LEU A 13 -21.08 -2.18 -23.17
N SER A 14 -20.42 -1.40 -22.32
CA SER A 14 -18.97 -1.53 -22.11
C SER A 14 -18.61 -2.83 -21.37
N VAL A 15 -19.47 -3.26 -20.43
CA VAL A 15 -19.34 -4.57 -19.77
C VAL A 15 -19.53 -5.71 -20.78
N ASP A 16 -20.55 -5.63 -21.63
CA ASP A 16 -20.82 -6.63 -22.68
C ASP A 16 -19.63 -6.73 -23.66
N ALA A 17 -19.13 -5.59 -24.13
CA ALA A 17 -17.97 -5.54 -25.02
C ALA A 17 -16.73 -6.20 -24.39
N ARG A 18 -16.47 -5.93 -23.10
CA ARG A 18 -15.36 -6.58 -22.37
C ARG A 18 -15.56 -8.09 -22.29
N GLN A 19 -16.76 -8.56 -21.94
CA GLN A 19 -17.07 -9.99 -21.87
C GLN A 19 -16.85 -10.68 -23.23
N GLU A 20 -17.29 -10.06 -24.32
CA GLU A 20 -17.13 -10.59 -25.66
C GLU A 20 -15.66 -10.66 -26.08
N LEU A 21 -14.87 -9.61 -25.82
CA LEU A 21 -13.43 -9.58 -26.09
C LEU A 21 -12.69 -10.67 -25.31
N ASP A 22 -12.92 -10.73 -23.99
CA ASP A 22 -12.28 -11.71 -23.11
C ASP A 22 -12.60 -13.15 -23.55
N LEU A 23 -13.87 -13.42 -23.89
CA LEU A 23 -14.32 -14.74 -24.34
C LEU A 23 -13.70 -15.13 -25.68
N ARG A 24 -13.83 -14.26 -26.70
CA ARG A 24 -13.39 -14.57 -28.07
C ARG A 24 -11.88 -14.77 -28.12
N ILE A 25 -11.13 -13.81 -27.59
CA ILE A 25 -9.67 -13.84 -27.59
C ILE A 25 -9.20 -15.00 -26.70
N GLY A 26 -9.71 -15.08 -25.46
CA GLY A 26 -9.28 -16.11 -24.51
C GLY A 26 -9.52 -17.53 -25.03
N CYS A 27 -10.72 -17.83 -25.53
CA CYS A 27 -11.05 -19.17 -26.04
C CYS A 27 -10.31 -19.50 -27.34
N ALA A 28 -10.13 -18.56 -28.27
CA ALA A 28 -9.43 -18.83 -29.52
C ALA A 28 -7.98 -19.27 -29.27
N PHE A 29 -7.21 -18.49 -28.52
CA PHE A 29 -5.81 -18.80 -28.21
C PHE A 29 -5.66 -19.99 -27.25
N THR A 30 -6.55 -20.12 -26.27
CA THR A 30 -6.52 -21.27 -25.33
C THR A 30 -6.80 -22.57 -26.07
N ARG A 31 -7.89 -22.66 -26.85
CA ARG A 31 -8.26 -23.90 -27.56
C ARG A 31 -7.24 -24.27 -28.64
N PHE A 32 -6.64 -23.29 -29.30
CA PHE A 32 -5.55 -23.53 -30.24
C PHE A 32 -4.37 -24.22 -29.53
N GLN A 33 -3.88 -23.65 -28.43
CA GLN A 33 -2.73 -24.18 -27.70
C GLN A 33 -3.00 -25.55 -27.07
N THR A 34 -4.14 -25.71 -26.39
CA THR A 34 -4.48 -26.99 -25.74
C THR A 34 -4.56 -28.13 -26.76
N ARG A 35 -5.16 -27.89 -27.94
CA ARG A 35 -5.18 -28.87 -29.04
C ARG A 35 -3.82 -29.10 -29.68
N TYR A 36 -3.05 -28.04 -29.91
CA TYR A 36 -1.73 -28.14 -30.51
C TYR A 36 -0.74 -28.94 -29.66
N PHE A 37 -0.83 -28.82 -28.33
CA PHE A 37 0.04 -29.51 -27.39
C PHE A 37 -0.51 -30.85 -26.86
N GLN A 38 -1.73 -31.23 -27.26
CA GLN A 38 -2.38 -32.45 -26.78
C GLN A 38 -1.56 -33.70 -27.11
N GLY A 39 -1.06 -34.40 -26.08
CA GLY A 39 -0.27 -35.62 -26.24
C GLY A 39 1.13 -35.42 -26.84
N LYS A 40 1.59 -34.17 -26.98
CA LYS A 40 2.87 -33.86 -27.62
C LYS A 40 4.09 -34.10 -26.71
N TYR A 41 3.91 -33.96 -25.40
CA TYR A 41 4.95 -34.16 -24.40
C TYR A 41 4.38 -35.00 -23.25
N GLY A 42 5.17 -35.97 -22.75
CA GLY A 42 4.72 -36.91 -21.71
C GLY A 42 4.57 -36.28 -20.31
N ASP A 43 5.21 -35.13 -20.09
CA ASP A 43 5.25 -34.36 -18.84
C ASP A 43 4.39 -33.09 -18.87
N LEU A 44 3.64 -32.86 -19.96
CA LEU A 44 2.80 -31.68 -20.13
C LEU A 44 1.31 -32.05 -20.18
N ASP A 45 0.57 -31.68 -19.14
CA ASP A 45 -0.89 -31.62 -19.22
C ASP A 45 -1.32 -30.34 -19.97
N SER A 46 -1.55 -30.50 -21.27
CA SER A 46 -1.99 -29.40 -22.15
C SER A 46 -3.25 -28.67 -21.68
N THR A 47 -4.09 -29.27 -20.82
CA THR A 47 -5.34 -28.64 -20.33
C THR A 47 -5.08 -27.49 -19.36
N THR A 48 -3.87 -27.39 -18.81
CA THR A 48 -3.43 -26.31 -17.93
C THR A 48 -3.02 -25.03 -18.68
N ILE A 49 -2.80 -25.12 -20.00
CA ILE A 49 -2.36 -23.99 -20.83
C ILE A 49 -3.57 -23.11 -21.16
N SER A 50 -3.47 -21.82 -20.81
CA SER A 50 -4.48 -20.84 -21.19
C SER A 50 -3.87 -19.51 -21.60
N PHE A 51 -4.61 -18.76 -22.40
CA PHE A 51 -4.30 -17.39 -22.76
C PHE A 51 -5.48 -16.50 -22.39
N GLY A 52 -5.21 -15.30 -21.91
CA GLY A 52 -6.25 -14.29 -21.79
C GLY A 52 -5.66 -12.88 -21.81
N PRO A 53 -6.38 -11.92 -22.39
CA PRO A 53 -5.83 -10.61 -22.73
C PRO A 53 -5.36 -9.79 -21.53
N CYS A 54 -5.92 -10.04 -20.32
CA CYS A 54 -5.48 -9.42 -19.07
C CYS A 54 -4.60 -10.35 -18.21
N GLN A 55 -4.92 -11.65 -18.14
CA GLN A 55 -4.15 -12.59 -17.30
C GLN A 55 -2.71 -12.80 -17.79
N THR A 56 -2.50 -12.86 -19.11
CA THR A 56 -1.18 -13.11 -19.70
C THR A 56 -0.19 -11.96 -19.44
N PRO A 57 -0.53 -10.67 -19.69
CA PRO A 57 0.37 -9.58 -19.32
C PRO A 57 0.55 -9.46 -17.79
N THR A 58 -0.46 -9.82 -16.99
CA THR A 58 -0.34 -9.85 -15.53
C THR A 58 0.73 -10.86 -15.07
N LEU A 59 0.70 -12.09 -15.62
CA LEU A 59 1.76 -13.09 -15.39
C LEU A 59 3.11 -12.58 -15.92
N GLY A 60 3.10 -11.83 -17.03
CA GLY A 60 4.27 -11.18 -17.59
C GLY A 60 5.04 -10.31 -16.58
N PHE A 61 4.37 -9.59 -15.68
CA PHE A 61 5.06 -8.85 -14.61
C PHE A 61 5.82 -9.77 -13.65
N CYS A 62 5.24 -10.91 -13.29
CA CYS A 62 5.88 -11.89 -12.42
C CYS A 62 7.09 -12.53 -13.09
N VAL A 63 6.94 -12.96 -14.35
CA VAL A 63 8.03 -13.56 -15.14
C VAL A 63 9.15 -12.56 -15.37
N THR A 64 8.82 -11.30 -15.72
CA THR A 64 9.83 -10.23 -15.87
C THR A 64 10.63 -10.04 -14.58
N ARG A 65 9.97 -10.04 -13.42
CA ARG A 65 10.68 -9.95 -12.13
C ARG A 65 11.54 -11.18 -11.88
N HIS A 66 11.06 -12.38 -12.20
CA HIS A 66 11.84 -13.61 -12.09
C HIS A 66 13.10 -13.54 -12.95
N ASP A 67 12.98 -13.12 -14.21
CA ASP A 67 14.12 -13.00 -15.13
C ASP A 67 15.15 -12.00 -14.62
N LEU A 68 14.70 -10.85 -14.10
CA LEU A 68 15.60 -9.86 -13.47
C LEU A 68 16.35 -10.43 -12.26
N ILE A 69 15.71 -11.28 -11.45
CA ILE A 69 16.35 -11.95 -10.31
C ILE A 69 17.36 -12.99 -10.79
N THR A 70 16.98 -13.83 -11.76
CA THR A 70 17.83 -14.90 -12.30
C THR A 70 19.05 -14.35 -13.03
N GLN A 71 18.90 -13.21 -13.72
CA GLN A 71 19.97 -12.55 -14.46
C GLN A 71 20.81 -11.60 -13.57
N PHE A 72 20.41 -11.36 -12.33
CA PHE A 72 21.15 -10.50 -11.42
C PHE A 72 22.53 -11.09 -11.14
N LYS A 73 23.57 -10.28 -11.37
CA LYS A 73 24.96 -10.61 -11.03
C LYS A 73 25.36 -9.79 -9.80
N PRO A 74 25.42 -10.39 -8.59
CA PRO A 74 25.83 -9.67 -7.40
C PRO A 74 27.24 -9.09 -7.56
N GLU A 75 27.39 -7.83 -7.20
CA GLU A 75 28.68 -7.14 -7.22
C GLU A 75 29.14 -6.90 -5.77
N PRO A 76 30.38 -7.31 -5.41
CA PRO A 76 30.92 -7.00 -4.09
C PRO A 76 31.07 -5.48 -3.92
N TYR A 77 30.74 -4.99 -2.74
CA TYR A 77 30.99 -3.61 -2.35
C TYR A 77 31.50 -3.59 -0.91
N TRP A 78 32.16 -2.49 -0.56
CA TRP A 78 32.72 -2.23 0.75
C TRP A 78 32.08 -0.99 1.35
N ILE A 79 31.84 -1.03 2.66
CA ILE A 79 31.39 0.12 3.45
C ILE A 79 32.45 0.38 4.51
N LEU A 80 32.90 1.62 4.59
CA LEU A 80 33.73 2.08 5.69
C LEU A 80 32.83 2.42 6.88
N GLN A 81 33.08 1.79 8.01
CA GLN A 81 32.34 2.05 9.24
C GLN A 81 33.34 2.39 10.34
N ALA A 82 33.26 3.63 10.84
CA ALA A 82 33.92 4.03 12.08
C ALA A 82 32.98 3.76 13.26
N ILE A 83 33.57 3.43 14.41
CA ILE A 83 32.85 3.18 15.65
C ILE A 83 33.41 4.14 16.69
N PHE A 84 32.54 4.94 17.28
CA PHE A 84 32.88 5.85 18.37
C PHE A 84 32.13 5.42 19.62
N GLU A 85 32.78 5.51 20.76
CA GLU A 85 32.16 5.31 22.07
C GLU A 85 32.01 6.67 22.74
N THR A 86 30.82 6.97 23.24
CA THR A 86 30.56 8.18 24.01
C THR A 86 30.99 7.97 25.46
N SER A 87 31.16 9.06 26.21
CA SER A 87 31.42 9.01 27.65
C SER A 87 30.27 8.38 28.45
N SER A 88 29.05 8.36 27.90
CA SER A 88 27.89 7.66 28.46
C SER A 88 27.88 6.15 28.20
N GLY A 89 28.83 5.63 27.42
CA GLY A 89 28.89 4.22 27.02
C GLY A 89 28.07 3.88 25.78
N ASP A 90 27.54 4.87 25.07
CA ASP A 90 26.79 4.66 23.83
C ASP A 90 27.75 4.47 22.65
N THR A 91 27.36 3.61 21.71
CA THR A 91 28.12 3.39 20.47
C THR A 91 27.52 4.18 19.31
N LEU A 92 28.31 5.07 18.70
CA LEU A 92 27.97 5.78 17.48
C LEU A 92 28.64 5.15 16.26
N LYS A 93 27.86 4.89 15.22
CA LYS A 93 28.32 4.30 13.95
C LYS A 93 27.95 5.23 12.79
N PRO A 94 28.67 6.33 12.58
CA PRO A 94 28.36 7.26 11.50
C PRO A 94 28.49 6.56 10.14
N THR A 95 27.61 6.96 9.21
CA THR A 95 27.65 6.47 7.83
C THR A 95 28.70 7.26 7.07
N HIS A 96 29.62 6.56 6.40
CA HIS A 96 30.61 7.21 5.55
C HIS A 96 29.93 7.99 4.43
N VAL A 97 30.36 9.23 4.16
CA VAL A 97 29.72 10.13 3.19
C VAL A 97 29.64 9.57 1.77
N ARG A 98 30.59 8.70 1.40
CA ARG A 98 30.58 8.04 0.08
C ARG A 98 29.65 6.82 0.00
N GLY A 99 29.03 6.42 1.12
CA GLY A 99 28.22 5.22 1.22
C GLY A 99 29.02 3.95 0.88
N ARG A 100 28.54 3.19 -0.10
CA ARG A 100 29.18 1.98 -0.63
C ARG A 100 30.25 2.31 -1.67
N ILE A 101 31.35 1.57 -1.65
CA ILE A 101 32.47 1.68 -2.60
C ILE A 101 32.62 0.33 -3.29
N PHE A 102 32.67 0.29 -4.62
CA PHE A 102 32.73 -0.94 -5.42
C PHE A 102 34.15 -1.33 -5.85
N ASP A 103 35.14 -0.50 -5.53
CA ASP A 103 36.55 -0.78 -5.75
C ASP A 103 37.23 -1.06 -4.41
N LYS A 104 37.80 -2.27 -4.30
CA LYS A 104 38.44 -2.73 -3.06
C LYS A 104 39.67 -1.90 -2.72
N ASP A 105 40.49 -1.55 -3.70
CA ASP A 105 41.77 -0.87 -3.50
C ASP A 105 41.53 0.59 -3.10
N VAL A 106 40.52 1.22 -3.70
CA VAL A 106 40.04 2.54 -3.28
C VAL A 106 39.50 2.49 -1.85
N CYS A 107 38.71 1.48 -1.49
CA CYS A 107 38.22 1.34 -0.11
C CYS A 107 39.37 1.10 0.89
N GLN A 108 40.36 0.29 0.51
CA GLN A 108 41.52 -0.02 1.33
C GLN A 108 42.38 1.24 1.57
N LEU A 109 42.60 2.05 0.54
CA LEU A 109 43.30 3.34 0.66
C LEU A 109 42.65 4.25 1.71
N PHE A 110 41.32 4.37 1.68
CA PHE A 110 40.59 5.16 2.68
C PHE A 110 40.68 4.53 4.07
N LEU A 111 40.54 3.21 4.18
CA LEU A 111 40.67 2.49 5.45
C LEU A 111 42.04 2.74 6.10
N ASP A 112 43.12 2.64 5.33
CA ASP A 112 44.49 2.83 5.83
C ASP A 112 44.76 4.26 6.27
N ARG A 113 44.09 5.25 5.65
CA ARG A 113 44.14 6.64 6.09
C ARG A 113 43.37 6.86 7.39
N ILE A 114 42.19 6.25 7.53
CA ILE A 114 41.32 6.40 8.71
C ILE A 114 41.88 5.65 9.91
N LYS A 115 42.45 4.45 9.74
CA LYS A 115 43.06 3.65 10.83
C LYS A 115 44.20 4.36 11.55
N LYS A 116 44.85 5.32 10.90
CA LYS A 116 45.91 6.14 11.48
C LYS A 116 45.37 7.25 12.40
N GLN A 117 44.06 7.43 12.46
CA GLN A 117 43.39 8.40 13.31
C GLN A 117 42.80 7.70 14.54
N ASN A 118 42.84 8.37 15.68
CA ASN A 118 42.24 7.91 16.95
C ASN A 118 41.10 8.81 17.43
N GLN A 119 40.78 9.86 16.67
CA GLN A 119 39.78 10.87 17.03
C GLN A 119 38.96 11.24 15.79
N GLY A 120 37.67 11.51 16.00
CA GLY A 120 36.80 12.14 15.03
C GLY A 120 36.46 13.55 15.51
N VAL A 121 36.37 14.49 14.59
CA VAL A 121 35.97 15.87 14.90
C VAL A 121 34.56 16.07 14.38
N VAL A 122 33.66 16.50 15.25
CA VAL A 122 32.34 16.96 14.84
C VAL A 122 32.53 18.26 14.06
N VAL A 123 32.20 18.23 12.78
CA VAL A 123 32.34 19.39 11.89
C VAL A 123 31.05 20.20 11.81
N ASP A 124 29.90 19.55 12.03
CA ASP A 124 28.60 20.18 11.90
C ASP A 124 27.52 19.43 12.70
N VAL A 125 26.57 20.18 13.27
CA VAL A 125 25.39 19.65 13.95
C VAL A 125 24.17 20.43 13.49
N VAL A 126 23.37 19.79 12.65
CA VAL A 126 22.14 20.39 12.11
C VAL A 126 20.94 19.69 12.73
N SER A 127 20.02 20.48 13.27
CA SER A 127 18.71 20.00 13.71
C SER A 127 17.64 20.68 12.87
N SER A 128 16.77 19.89 12.26
CA SER A 128 15.65 20.36 11.46
C SER A 128 14.38 19.65 11.89
N GLU A 129 13.31 20.42 12.07
CA GLU A 129 11.98 19.85 12.23
C GLU A 129 11.47 19.37 10.87
N LEU A 130 11.09 18.09 10.79
CA LEU A 130 10.49 17.47 9.63
C LEU A 130 9.06 17.03 9.94
N ARG A 131 8.29 16.81 8.87
CA ARG A 131 6.88 16.45 8.94
C ARG A 131 6.61 15.21 8.09
N LYS A 132 5.97 14.20 8.69
CA LYS A 132 5.41 13.04 8.00
C LYS A 132 3.91 13.25 7.84
N GLU A 133 3.48 13.36 6.59
CA GLU A 133 2.07 13.56 6.26
C GLU A 133 1.19 12.37 6.66
N ARG A 134 -0.06 12.69 6.98
CA ARG A 134 -1.15 11.72 7.11
C ARG A 134 -1.45 11.03 5.77
N PRO A 135 -2.10 9.85 5.77
CA PRO A 135 -2.46 9.19 4.52
C PRO A 135 -3.47 10.00 3.70
N GLN A 136 -3.53 9.73 2.40
CA GLN A 136 -4.66 10.15 1.56
C GLN A 136 -5.89 9.29 1.86
N ALA A 137 -7.07 9.73 1.45
CA ALA A 137 -8.28 8.94 1.64
C ALA A 137 -8.17 7.58 0.92
N LEU A 138 -8.79 6.56 1.49
CA LEU A 138 -8.61 5.18 1.07
C LEU A 138 -9.40 4.88 -0.21
N ASN A 139 -8.75 4.32 -1.22
CA ASN A 139 -9.40 3.77 -2.41
C ASN A 139 -9.18 2.24 -2.49
N THR A 140 -9.74 1.60 -3.51
CA THR A 140 -9.67 0.14 -3.66
C THR A 140 -8.23 -0.37 -3.82
N VAL A 141 -7.41 0.31 -4.62
CA VAL A 141 -6.03 -0.12 -4.88
C VAL A 141 -5.21 -0.11 -3.61
N GLU A 142 -5.32 0.94 -2.80
CA GLU A 142 -4.55 1.05 -1.56
C GLU A 142 -5.04 0.06 -0.50
N LEU A 143 -6.36 -0.16 -0.39
CA LEU A 143 -6.91 -1.18 0.48
C LEU A 143 -6.36 -2.57 0.13
N LEU A 144 -6.31 -2.93 -1.16
CA LEU A 144 -5.80 -4.23 -1.61
C LEU A 144 -4.30 -4.40 -1.32
N LYS A 145 -3.51 -3.34 -1.54
CA LYS A 145 -2.06 -3.36 -1.24
C LYS A 145 -1.82 -3.62 0.24
N VAL A 146 -2.47 -2.83 1.11
CA VAL A 146 -2.25 -2.92 2.56
C VAL A 146 -2.84 -4.18 3.14
N ALA A 147 -3.99 -4.66 2.65
CA ALA A 147 -4.53 -5.94 3.08
C ALA A 147 -3.59 -7.11 2.72
N SER A 148 -2.94 -7.05 1.55
CA SER A 148 -1.95 -8.05 1.16
C SER A 148 -0.68 -7.96 2.00
N SER A 149 -0.03 -6.80 2.07
CA SER A 149 1.26 -6.65 2.74
C SER A 149 1.18 -6.64 4.26
N GLY A 150 0.07 -6.13 4.82
CA GLY A 150 -0.09 -5.88 6.25
C GLY A 150 -1.04 -6.86 6.96
N LEU A 151 -2.03 -7.41 6.25
CA LEU A 151 -3.04 -8.30 6.85
C LEU A 151 -2.96 -9.75 6.34
N GLY A 152 -2.10 -10.03 5.35
CA GLY A 152 -1.92 -11.36 4.78
C GLY A 152 -3.12 -11.87 3.97
N LEU A 153 -3.96 -10.97 3.45
CA LEU A 153 -5.16 -11.32 2.69
C LEU A 153 -4.90 -11.19 1.18
N SER A 154 -5.33 -12.20 0.42
CA SER A 154 -5.27 -12.10 -1.05
C SER A 154 -6.24 -11.03 -1.56
N PRO A 155 -5.99 -10.41 -2.73
CA PRO A 155 -6.89 -9.41 -3.31
C PRO A 155 -8.35 -9.88 -3.42
N THR A 156 -8.57 -11.14 -3.79
CA THR A 156 -9.91 -11.74 -3.88
C THR A 156 -10.58 -11.83 -2.51
N GLN A 157 -9.88 -12.33 -1.49
CA GLN A 157 -10.42 -12.40 -0.12
C GLN A 157 -10.74 -11.00 0.41
N THR A 158 -9.84 -10.03 0.24
CA THR A 158 -10.05 -8.65 0.65
C THR A 158 -11.31 -8.06 0.02
N MET A 159 -11.50 -8.20 -1.30
CA MET A 159 -12.68 -7.67 -1.96
C MET A 159 -13.96 -8.33 -1.48
N SER A 160 -14.00 -9.66 -1.37
CA SER A 160 -15.17 -10.38 -0.85
C SER A 160 -15.53 -9.96 0.58
N THR A 161 -14.52 -9.78 1.43
CA THR A 161 -14.71 -9.32 2.81
C THR A 161 -15.17 -7.86 2.87
N ALA A 162 -14.60 -6.98 2.05
CA ALA A 162 -15.01 -5.58 1.99
C ALA A 162 -16.46 -5.44 1.46
N GLU A 163 -16.84 -6.22 0.46
CA GLU A 163 -18.23 -6.28 -0.05
C GLU A 163 -19.20 -6.80 1.01
N TYR A 164 -18.79 -7.80 1.80
CA TYR A 164 -19.56 -8.27 2.95
C TYR A 164 -19.79 -7.14 3.98
N LEU A 165 -18.75 -6.37 4.30
CA LEU A 165 -18.86 -5.22 5.21
C LEU A 165 -19.77 -4.12 4.65
N TYR A 166 -19.65 -3.81 3.36
CA TYR A 166 -20.50 -2.84 2.66
C TYR A 166 -21.97 -3.26 2.69
N THR A 167 -22.26 -4.53 2.36
CA THR A 167 -23.63 -5.06 2.34
C THR A 167 -24.29 -5.01 3.71
N ARG A 168 -23.49 -5.10 4.79
CA ARG A 168 -23.96 -4.95 6.17
C ARG A 168 -23.95 -3.51 6.69
N GLY A 169 -23.56 -2.54 5.85
CA GLY A 169 -23.57 -1.11 6.15
C GLY A 169 -22.44 -0.64 7.07
N PHE A 170 -21.34 -1.39 7.19
CA PHE A 170 -20.20 -0.98 8.02
C PHE A 170 -19.28 0.01 7.31
N ILE A 171 -19.11 -0.12 5.99
CA ILE A 171 -18.23 0.73 5.18
C ILE A 171 -18.96 1.20 3.91
N SER A 172 -18.45 2.27 3.28
CA SER A 172 -18.88 2.70 1.95
C SER A 172 -18.47 1.69 0.86
N TYR A 173 -18.98 1.88 -0.36
CA TYR A 173 -18.77 0.94 -1.45
C TYR A 173 -17.27 0.75 -1.74
N PRO A 174 -16.73 -0.49 -1.70
CA PRO A 174 -15.29 -0.72 -1.66
C PRO A 174 -14.63 -0.79 -3.04
N ARG A 175 -15.38 -0.48 -4.12
CA ARG A 175 -14.89 -0.39 -5.50
C ARG A 175 -14.97 1.06 -5.96
N THR A 176 -13.92 1.81 -5.63
CA THR A 176 -13.76 3.23 -5.96
C THR A 176 -12.29 3.54 -6.23
N GLU A 177 -12.04 4.38 -7.22
CA GLU A 177 -10.72 4.96 -7.49
C GLU A 177 -10.51 6.28 -6.76
N THR A 178 -11.60 6.92 -6.32
CA THR A 178 -11.63 8.24 -5.68
C THR A 178 -10.87 8.25 -4.35
N THR A 179 -10.03 9.29 -4.19
CA THR A 179 -9.26 9.58 -2.97
C THR A 179 -9.58 10.97 -2.39
N ALA A 180 -10.57 11.67 -2.95
CA ALA A 180 -11.09 12.93 -2.44
C ALA A 180 -12.44 12.71 -1.74
N TYR A 181 -12.57 13.18 -0.50
CA TYR A 181 -13.89 13.24 0.15
C TYR A 181 -14.77 14.30 -0.52
N PRO A 182 -16.07 14.02 -0.74
CA PRO A 182 -16.98 15.00 -1.32
C PRO A 182 -17.19 16.17 -0.35
N SER A 183 -17.53 17.35 -0.89
CA SER A 183 -17.65 18.59 -0.10
C SER A 183 -18.74 18.53 0.98
N ASN A 184 -19.73 17.66 0.82
CA ASN A 184 -20.84 17.45 1.75
C ASN A 184 -20.64 16.26 2.69
N PHE A 185 -19.44 15.67 2.77
CA PHE A 185 -19.16 14.55 3.68
C PHE A 185 -19.21 15.02 5.15
N ASP A 186 -20.07 14.41 5.97
CA ASP A 186 -20.12 14.69 7.41
C ASP A 186 -19.09 13.85 8.18
N PHE A 187 -17.87 14.39 8.31
CA PHE A 187 -16.80 13.77 9.09
C PHE A 187 -17.15 13.63 10.57
N SER A 188 -17.96 14.54 11.11
CA SER A 188 -18.28 14.55 12.54
C SER A 188 -19.22 13.41 12.87
N GLU A 189 -20.19 13.13 12.01
CA GLU A 189 -21.08 11.97 12.13
C GLU A 189 -20.30 10.66 12.03
N ALA A 190 -19.46 10.52 10.99
CA ALA A 190 -18.63 9.34 10.81
C ALA A 190 -17.71 9.08 12.02
N LEU A 191 -17.11 10.13 12.59
CA LEU A 191 -16.33 10.03 13.83
C LEU A 191 -17.19 9.66 15.04
N ARG A 192 -18.38 10.24 15.20
CA ARG A 192 -19.30 9.91 16.31
C ARG A 192 -19.69 8.44 16.34
N HIS A 193 -19.81 7.78 15.19
CA HIS A 193 -20.05 6.33 15.13
C HIS A 193 -18.91 5.49 15.73
N GLN A 194 -17.69 6.05 15.79
CA GLN A 194 -16.49 5.37 16.27
C GLN A 194 -16.13 5.70 17.73
N GLN A 195 -16.86 6.58 18.40
CA GLN A 195 -16.49 7.15 19.71
C GLN A 195 -16.54 6.16 20.89
N ASN A 196 -17.19 5.01 20.71
CA ASN A 196 -17.38 4.00 21.76
C ASN A 196 -16.40 2.82 21.66
N ASP A 197 -15.62 2.74 20.59
CA ASP A 197 -14.65 1.65 20.41
C ASP A 197 -13.44 1.88 21.31
N SER A 198 -13.13 0.93 22.19
CA SER A 198 -12.07 1.05 23.20
C SER A 198 -10.69 1.31 22.62
N ARG A 199 -10.44 0.94 21.36
CA ARG A 199 -9.12 1.01 20.71
C ARG A 199 -8.75 2.42 20.27
N TRP A 200 -9.74 3.25 19.92
CA TRP A 200 -9.50 4.61 19.40
C TRP A 200 -10.46 5.68 19.95
N LYS A 201 -11.33 5.34 20.90
CA LYS A 201 -12.29 6.29 21.54
C LYS A 201 -11.64 7.60 21.99
N ASP A 202 -10.45 7.54 22.57
CA ASP A 202 -9.80 8.72 23.16
C ASP A 202 -9.29 9.66 22.06
N ILE A 203 -8.78 9.09 20.95
CA ILE A 203 -8.39 9.83 19.76
C ILE A 203 -9.62 10.47 19.11
N VAL A 204 -10.71 9.71 18.94
CA VAL A 204 -11.95 10.19 18.34
C VAL A 204 -12.56 11.32 19.16
N LYS A 205 -12.64 11.18 20.49
CA LYS A 205 -13.14 12.23 21.38
C LYS A 205 -12.31 13.50 21.27
N LYS A 206 -10.98 13.37 21.22
CA LYS A 206 -10.07 14.50 21.01
C LYS A 206 -10.32 15.21 19.68
N LEU A 207 -10.45 14.46 18.58
CA LEU A 207 -10.75 15.03 17.26
C LEU A 207 -12.11 15.73 17.22
N LEU A 208 -13.11 15.21 17.94
CA LEU A 208 -14.43 15.84 18.04
C LEU A 208 -14.41 17.12 18.90
N SER A 209 -13.56 17.19 19.93
CA SER A 209 -13.49 18.36 20.83
C SER A 209 -12.56 19.47 20.33
N GLU A 210 -11.39 19.10 19.80
CA GLU A 210 -10.36 20.05 19.34
C GLU A 210 -10.54 20.43 17.86
N GLY A 211 -11.35 19.65 17.13
CA GLY A 211 -11.56 19.81 15.70
C GLY A 211 -10.69 18.86 14.87
N ILE A 212 -11.16 18.60 13.66
CA ILE A 212 -10.47 17.76 12.68
C ILE A 212 -9.50 18.57 11.83
N THR A 213 -8.43 17.92 11.37
CA THR A 213 -7.62 18.45 10.27
C THR A 213 -8.35 18.16 8.97
N LYS A 214 -8.46 19.15 8.08
CA LYS A 214 -8.99 18.92 6.73
C LYS A 214 -8.23 17.75 6.07
N PRO A 215 -8.90 16.74 5.51
CA PRO A 215 -8.23 15.66 4.78
C PRO A 215 -7.28 16.19 3.70
N ARG A 216 -6.26 15.41 3.36
CA ARG A 216 -5.40 15.75 2.22
C ARG A 216 -6.23 15.78 0.94
N ASN A 217 -5.87 16.67 0.02
CA ASN A 217 -6.44 16.67 -1.31
C ASN A 217 -6.16 15.32 -1.98
N GLY A 218 -7.17 14.80 -2.67
CA GLY A 218 -7.09 13.62 -3.52
C GLY A 218 -7.71 13.92 -4.87
N GLU A 219 -8.00 12.85 -5.61
CA GLU A 219 -8.66 12.91 -6.91
C GLU A 219 -10.08 12.36 -6.79
N ASP A 220 -11.05 13.08 -7.34
CA ASP A 220 -12.44 12.62 -7.51
C ASP A 220 -12.58 12.05 -8.92
N LYS A 221 -12.91 10.76 -9.01
CA LYS A 221 -13.11 10.04 -10.28
C LYS A 221 -14.57 10.01 -10.71
N GLY A 222 -15.47 10.61 -9.93
CA GLY A 222 -16.90 10.69 -10.23
C GLY A 222 -17.65 9.36 -10.02
N ASP A 223 -17.05 8.40 -9.32
CA ASP A 223 -17.64 7.10 -9.00
C ASP A 223 -18.32 7.10 -7.63
N HIS A 224 -17.57 6.83 -6.56
CA HIS A 224 -18.05 6.77 -5.20
C HIS A 224 -17.05 7.46 -4.26
N PRO A 225 -17.50 8.01 -3.11
CA PRO A 225 -16.59 8.54 -2.11
C PRO A 225 -15.55 7.52 -1.64
N PRO A 226 -14.43 7.96 -1.05
CA PRO A 226 -13.41 7.07 -0.51
C PRO A 226 -13.98 6.02 0.46
N ILE A 227 -13.31 4.88 0.55
CA ILE A 227 -13.68 3.78 1.45
C ILE A 227 -13.60 4.27 2.90
N SER A 228 -14.76 4.38 3.55
CA SER A 228 -14.91 5.04 4.85
C SER A 228 -15.85 4.25 5.76
N PRO A 229 -15.65 4.29 7.10
CA PRO A 229 -16.58 3.65 8.03
C PRO A 229 -17.90 4.42 8.08
N LEU A 230 -19.02 3.71 7.99
CA LEU A 230 -20.37 4.25 8.06
C LEU A 230 -21.09 3.95 9.38
N ARG A 231 -20.66 2.89 10.08
CA ARG A 231 -21.24 2.46 11.37
C ARG A 231 -20.12 2.03 12.31
N GLY A 232 -20.32 2.15 13.62
CA GLY A 232 -19.43 1.57 14.63
C GLY A 232 -19.51 0.04 14.66
N ASN A 233 -18.43 -0.61 15.12
CA ASN A 233 -18.42 -2.05 15.38
C ASN A 233 -19.38 -2.37 16.54
N ASP A 234 -20.33 -3.28 16.30
CA ASP A 234 -21.33 -3.74 17.26
C ASP A 234 -20.94 -5.05 17.94
N GLY A 235 -19.70 -5.53 17.73
CA GLY A 235 -19.19 -6.80 18.23
C GLY A 235 -19.55 -8.00 17.35
N SER A 236 -20.29 -7.81 16.25
CA SER A 236 -20.63 -8.90 15.33
C SER A 236 -19.55 -9.21 14.28
N LEU A 237 -18.51 -8.38 14.18
CA LEU A 237 -17.39 -8.59 13.25
C LEU A 237 -16.31 -9.44 13.91
N THR A 238 -15.89 -10.49 13.22
CA THR A 238 -14.81 -11.39 13.64
C THR A 238 -13.88 -11.71 12.48
N GLY A 239 -12.72 -12.31 12.77
CA GLY A 239 -11.77 -12.78 11.75
C GLY A 239 -11.34 -11.67 10.79
N ASP A 240 -11.31 -11.99 9.49
CA ASP A 240 -10.82 -11.07 8.46
C ASP A 240 -11.75 -9.86 8.25
N ALA A 241 -13.06 -10.00 8.51
CA ALA A 241 -13.99 -8.88 8.46
C ALA A 241 -13.65 -7.83 9.50
N LEU A 242 -13.29 -8.24 10.72
CA LEU A 242 -12.82 -7.33 11.75
C LEU A 242 -11.50 -6.66 11.36
N LYS A 243 -10.53 -7.42 10.83
CA LYS A 243 -9.23 -6.86 10.39
C LYS A 243 -9.40 -5.76 9.32
N ILE A 244 -10.21 -6.02 8.29
CA ILE A 244 -10.46 -5.04 7.23
C ILE A 244 -11.19 -3.82 7.77
N TYR A 245 -12.25 -4.02 8.58
CA TYR A 245 -12.99 -2.92 9.18
C TYR A 245 -12.10 -2.04 10.07
N ASP A 246 -11.24 -2.66 10.88
CA ASP A 246 -10.33 -1.96 11.78
C ASP A 246 -9.33 -1.11 11.01
N TYR A 247 -8.79 -1.64 9.90
CA TYR A 247 -7.87 -0.90 9.05
C TYR A 247 -8.58 0.29 8.37
N VAL A 248 -9.75 0.07 7.76
CA VAL A 248 -10.55 1.15 7.13
C VAL A 248 -10.85 2.25 8.15
N THR A 249 -11.22 1.89 9.38
CA THR A 249 -11.55 2.84 10.43
C THR A 249 -10.34 3.62 10.92
N GLN A 250 -9.23 2.94 11.21
CA GLN A 250 -7.98 3.59 11.63
C GLN A 250 -7.43 4.50 10.53
N HIS A 251 -7.48 4.05 9.26
CA HIS A 251 -7.03 4.83 8.12
C HIS A 251 -7.88 6.09 7.96
N PHE A 252 -9.21 5.97 8.04
CA PHE A 252 -10.13 7.12 8.03
C PHE A 252 -9.79 8.13 9.14
N ILE A 253 -9.69 7.67 10.39
CA ILE A 253 -9.33 8.54 11.53
C ILE A 253 -7.99 9.24 11.27
N ALA A 254 -7.00 8.51 10.78
CA ALA A 254 -5.68 9.07 10.46
C ALA A 254 -5.74 10.16 9.39
N THR A 255 -6.65 10.09 8.40
CA THR A 255 -6.82 11.16 7.40
C THR A 255 -7.25 12.51 8.00
N LEU A 256 -7.83 12.47 9.21
CA LEU A 256 -8.36 13.63 9.95
C LEU A 256 -7.42 14.13 11.05
N MET A 257 -6.36 13.39 11.34
CA MET A 257 -5.37 13.75 12.34
C MET A 257 -4.37 14.79 11.80
N GLN A 258 -3.68 15.45 12.73
CA GLN A 258 -2.53 16.28 12.39
C GLN A 258 -1.37 15.42 11.87
N PRO A 259 -0.50 15.98 11.01
CA PRO A 259 0.73 15.29 10.59
C PRO A 259 1.62 14.96 11.79
N CYS A 260 2.47 13.96 11.63
CA CYS A 260 3.49 13.66 12.63
C CYS A 260 4.68 14.61 12.42
N ILE A 261 4.93 15.48 13.41
CA ILE A 261 6.07 16.39 13.45
C ILE A 261 7.19 15.72 14.26
N TYR A 262 8.41 15.70 13.74
CA TYR A 262 9.54 15.05 14.38
C TYR A 262 10.84 15.82 14.12
N LEU A 263 11.75 15.80 15.10
CA LEU A 263 13.06 16.43 14.97
C LEU A 263 14.06 15.44 14.38
N VAL A 264 14.76 15.85 13.32
CA VAL A 264 15.92 15.13 12.82
C VAL A 264 17.17 15.91 13.17
N ARG A 265 18.11 15.24 13.85
CA ARG A 265 19.44 15.77 14.12
C ARG A 265 20.47 14.97 13.34
N SER A 266 21.24 15.66 12.51
CA SER A 266 22.37 15.11 11.77
C SER A 266 23.66 15.65 12.37
N ILE A 267 24.58 14.74 12.71
CA ILE A 267 25.92 15.05 13.22
C ILE A 267 26.90 14.57 12.15
N LYS A 268 27.77 15.47 11.69
CA LYS A 268 28.82 15.16 10.71
C LYS A 268 30.19 15.25 11.36
#